data_AF-A0A1Y3CU54-F1
#
_entry.id   AF-A0A1Y3CU54-F1
#
_cell.length_a   1.000
_cell.length_b   1.000
_cell.length_c   1.000
_cell.angle_alpha   90.00
_cell.angle_beta   90.00
_cell.angle_gamma   90.00
#
_symmetry.space_group_name_H-M   'P 1'
#
loop_
_entity.id
_entity.type
_entity.pdbx_description
1 polymer ?
#
loop_
_entity_poly.entity_id
_entity_poly.type
_entity_poly.pdbx_seq_one_letter_code
_entity_poly.pdbx_strand_id
1 'polypeptide(L)' 'MNYTHLTQDERYQIFALLREDFSIRYIAWRLNRSPS' A
#
# COMPACT_ATOMS: atom_id res chain seq x y z
N MET A 1 -5.32 8.33 -14.49
CA MET A 1 -4.25 7.36 -14.17
C MET A 1 -4.91 6.08 -13.70
N ASN A 2 -4.97 5.07 -14.56
CA ASN A 2 -5.74 3.84 -14.37
C ASN A 2 -4.77 2.72 -13.98
N TYR A 3 -4.29 2.72 -12.74
CA TYR A 3 -3.36 1.71 -12.24
C TYR A 3 -4.12 0.59 -11.56
N THR A 4 -4.76 -0.24 -12.37
CA THR A 4 -5.53 -1.42 -11.92
C THR A 4 -4.69 -2.36 -11.07
N HIS A 5 -3.36 -2.38 -11.25
CA HIS A 5 -2.44 -3.25 -10.51
C HIS A 5 -1.43 -2.45 -9.66
N LEU A 6 -1.02 -3.04 -8.54
CA LEU A 6 0.09 -2.56 -7.73
C LEU A 6 1.39 -2.69 -8.51
N THR A 7 2.15 -1.61 -8.59
CA THR A 7 3.53 -1.62 -9.07
C THR A 7 4.42 -2.41 -8.11
N GLN A 8 5.61 -2.80 -8.58
CA GLN A 8 6.57 -3.53 -7.75
C GLN A 8 6.99 -2.70 -6.52
N ASP A 9 7.22 -1.40 -6.69
CA ASP A 9 7.60 -0.50 -5.61
C ASP A 9 6.50 -0.36 -4.56
N GLU A 10 5.24 -0.22 -4.98
CA GLU A 10 4.11 -0.20 -4.05
C GLU A 10 3.99 -1.52 -3.27
N ARG A 11 4.21 -2.67 -3.91
CA ARG A 11 4.23 -3.96 -3.22
C ARG A 11 5.34 -4.02 -2.16
N TYR A 12 6.53 -3.52 -2.48
CA TYR A 12 7.64 -3.45 -1.50
C TYR A 12 7.31 -2.51 -0.34
N GLN A 13 6.72 -1.34 -0.61
CA GLN A 13 6.30 -0.41 0.44
C GLN A 13 5.22 -1.00 1.35
N ILE A 14 4.21 -1.67 0.78
CA ILE A 14 3.19 -2.38 1.58
C ILE A 14 3.86 -3.41 2.48
N PHE A 15 4.78 -4.22 1.95
CA PHE A 15 5.44 -5.28 2.71
C PHE A 15 6.30 -4.72 3.86
N ALA A 16 7.01 -3.61 3.63
CA ALA A 16 7.77 -2.92 4.66
C ALA A 16 6.86 -2.38 5.78
N LEU A 17 5.76 -1.71 5.41
CA LEU A 17 4.82 -1.14 6.37
C LEU A 17 4.04 -2.20 7.15
N LEU A 18 3.72 -3.35 6.53
CA LEU A 18 3.13 -4.49 7.22
C LEU A 18 4.09 -5.11 8.25
N ARG A 19 5.41 -5.14 7.98
CA ARG A 19 6.41 -5.60 8.95
C ARG A 19 6.54 -4.69 10.17
N GLU A 20 6.12 -3.43 10.04
CA GLU A 20 6.10 -2.45 11.13
C GLU A 20 4.73 -2.42 11.87
N ASP A 21 3.88 -3.43 11.64
CA ASP A 21 2.54 -3.57 12.24
C ASP A 21 1.59 -2.39 11.98
N PHE A 22 1.78 -1.66 10.88
CA PHE A 22 0.84 -0.62 10.50
C PHE A 22 -0.50 -1.19 10.02
N SER A 23 -1.59 -0.52 10.39
CA SER A 23 -2.93 -0.88 9.92
C SER A 23 -3.07 -0.72 8.40
N ILE A 24 -3.86 -1.59 7.78
CA ILE A 24 -4.15 -1.56 6.34
C ILE A 24 -4.71 -0.19 5.90
N ARG A 25 -5.54 0.45 6.74
CA ARG A 25 -6.07 1.81 6.47
C ARG A 25 -4.96 2.86 6.39
N TYR A 26 -3.99 2.78 7.31
CA TYR A 26 -2.85 3.69 7.30
C TYR A 26 -1.97 3.48 6.06
N ILE A 27 -1.73 2.23 5.68
CA ILE A 27 -0.96 1.88 4.48
C ILE A 27 -1.65 2.39 3.22
N ALA A 28 -2.96 2.16 3.09
CA ALA A 28 -3.75 2.63 1.97
C ALA A 28 -3.74 4.16 1.86
N TRP A 29 -3.92 4.88 2.98
CA TRP A 29 -3.83 6.33 3.04
C TRP A 29 -2.44 6.83 2.60
N ARG A 30 -1.37 6.20 3.10
CA ARG A 30 0.02 6.56 2.77
C ARG A 30 0.37 6.34 1.30
N LEU A 31 -0.23 5.32 0.68
CA LEU A 31 -0.03 4.99 -0.74
C LEU A 31 -1.04 5.68 -1.68
N ASN A 32 -1.91 6.55 -1.14
CA ASN A 32 -3.00 7.18 -1.88
C ASN A 32 -3.84 6.15 -2.68
N ARG A 33 -4.10 5.00 -2.04
CA ARG A 33 -4.81 3.84 -2.58
C ARG A 33 -6.07 3.57 -1.77
N SER A 34 -7.02 2.87 -2.38
CA SER A 34 -8.17 2.33 -1.66
C SER A 34 -7.72 1.20 -0.73
N PRO A 35 -8.25 1.09 0.50
CA PRO A 35 -7.99 -0.03 1.41
C PRO A 35 -8.77 -1.31 1.04
N SER A 36 -9.59 -1.26 -0.01
CA SER A 36 -10.46 -2.33 -0.50
C SER A 36 -9.72 -3.39 -1.31
#